data_AF-A0A2H0V9G3-F1
#
_entry.id   AF-A0A2H0V9G3-F1
#
_cell.length_a   1.000
_cell.length_b   1.000
_cell.length_c   1.000
_cell.angle_alpha   90.00
_cell.angle_beta   90.00
_cell.angle_gamma   90.00
#
_symmetry.space_group_name_H-M   'P 1'
#
loop_
_entity.id
_entity.type
_entity.pdbx_description
1 polymer ?
#
loop_
_entity_poly.entity_id
_entity_poly.type
_entity_poly.pdbx_seq_one_letter_code
_entity_poly.pdbx_strand_id
1 'polypeptide(L)'
;MKNIHKTIIMTLTLLLLSVIGSIIVQITGQNSLTVNCSYVDPLTVDVLAFIVTLFLIFEGLYKIFKEPDLHFTKQITRSIRIAMGSAILAMHILQVMYK
;
A
#
# COMPACT_ATOMS: atom_id res chain seq x y z
N MET A 1 -11.38 -23.03 3.77
CA MET A 1 -11.85 -22.29 2.56
C MET A 1 -12.81 -21.10 2.78
N LYS A 2 -13.80 -21.13 3.68
CA LYS A 2 -14.74 -19.97 3.84
C LYS A 2 -14.06 -18.67 4.33
N ASN A 3 -12.96 -18.80 5.07
CA ASN A 3 -12.26 -17.64 5.65
C ASN A 3 -11.35 -16.92 4.64
N ILE A 4 -10.63 -17.65 3.78
CA ILE A 4 -9.73 -17.03 2.79
C ILE A 4 -10.47 -16.10 1.81
N HIS A 5 -11.69 -16.46 1.39
CA HIS A 5 -12.46 -15.59 0.50
C HIS A 5 -12.82 -14.25 1.16
N LYS A 6 -13.19 -14.27 2.45
CA LYS A 6 -13.44 -13.04 3.23
C LYS A 6 -12.17 -12.22 3.41
N THR A 7 -11.04 -12.89 3.67
CA THR A 7 -9.73 -12.25 3.79
C THR A 7 -9.31 -11.57 2.49
N ILE A 8 -9.49 -12.23 1.34
CA ILE A 8 -9.18 -11.65 0.02
C ILE A 8 -10.06 -10.43 -0.25
N ILE A 9 -11.38 -10.52 -0.03
CA ILE A 9 -12.29 -9.39 -0.22
C ILE A 9 -11.87 -8.21 0.67
N MET A 10 -11.61 -8.46 1.95
CA MET A 10 -11.16 -7.41 2.88
C MET A 10 -9.82 -6.81 2.44
N THR A 11 -8.89 -7.63 1.97
CA THR A 11 -7.59 -7.15 1.48
C THR A 11 -7.77 -6.24 0.27
N LEU A 12 -8.62 -6.64 -0.68
CA LEU A 12 -8.93 -5.86 -1.87
C LEU A 12 -9.63 -4.54 -1.53
N THR A 13 -10.60 -4.56 -0.61
CA THR A 13 -11.29 -3.32 -0.20
C THR A 13 -10.36 -2.38 0.54
N LEU A 14 -9.53 -2.87 1.47
CA LEU A 14 -8.53 -2.07 2.15
C LEU A 14 -7.49 -1.50 1.19
N LEU A 15 -7.01 -2.31 0.25
CA LEU A 15 -6.08 -1.89 -0.80
C LEU A 15 -6.70 -0.76 -1.63
N LEU A 16 -7.91 -0.95 -2.15
CA LEU A 16 -8.60 0.06 -2.96
C LEU A 16 -8.80 1.36 -2.18
N LEU A 17 -9.30 1.29 -0.94
CA LEU A 17 -9.49 2.46 -0.09
C LEU A 17 -8.17 3.19 0.19
N SER A 18 -7.11 2.45 0.48
CA SER A 18 -5.79 3.02 0.76
C SER A 18 -5.21 3.73 -0.46
N VAL A 19 -5.31 3.13 -1.64
CA VAL A 19 -4.83 3.73 -2.89
C VAL A 19 -5.63 4.99 -3.18
N ILE A 20 -6.97 4.92 -3.22
CA ILE A 20 -7.83 6.09 -3.48
C ILE A 20 -7.54 7.21 -2.47
N GLY A 21 -7.45 6.89 -1.18
CA GLY A 21 -7.12 7.87 -0.15
C GLY A 21 -5.78 8.55 -0.40
N SER A 22 -4.75 7.78 -0.75
CA SER A 22 -3.43 8.30 -1.12
C SER A 22 -3.49 9.22 -2.34
N ILE A 23 -4.23 8.84 -3.41
CA ILE A 23 -4.40 9.69 -4.60
C ILE A 23 -5.06 11.01 -4.23
N ILE A 24 -6.15 10.97 -3.45
CA ILE A 24 -6.87 12.17 -3.03
C ILE A 24 -5.94 13.09 -2.23
N VAL A 25 -5.23 12.55 -1.24
CA VAL A 25 -4.30 13.32 -0.40
C VAL A 25 -3.19 13.95 -1.26
N GLN A 26 -2.63 13.21 -2.22
CA GLN A 26 -1.60 13.71 -3.12
C GLN A 26 -2.12 14.87 -3.99
N ILE A 27 -3.28 14.70 -4.63
CA ILE A 27 -3.87 15.74 -5.49
C ILE A 27 -4.26 16.98 -4.66
N THR A 28 -4.91 16.79 -3.52
CA THR A 28 -5.27 17.90 -2.62
C THR A 28 -4.02 18.63 -2.13
N GLY A 29 -2.97 17.90 -1.79
CA GLY A 29 -1.67 18.44 -1.41
C GLY A 29 -1.06 19.29 -2.51
N GLN A 30 -0.97 18.77 -3.74
CA GLN A 30 -0.47 19.50 -4.91
C GLN A 30 -1.29 20.75 -5.25
N ASN A 31 -2.61 20.69 -5.11
CA ASN A 31 -3.48 21.84 -5.41
C ASN A 31 -3.46 22.92 -4.31
N SER A 32 -3.19 22.53 -3.06
CA SER A 32 -3.26 23.44 -1.91
C SER A 32 -1.90 24.03 -1.53
N LEU A 33 -0.82 23.30 -1.80
CA LEU A 33 0.55 23.75 -1.57
C LEU A 33 1.14 24.20 -2.90
N THR A 34 1.51 25.48 -3.02
CA THR A 34 2.29 26.01 -4.16
C THR A 34 3.70 25.40 -4.25
N VAL A 35 4.07 24.61 -3.24
CA VAL A 35 5.26 23.76 -3.23
C VAL A 35 4.84 22.39 -3.75
N ASN A 36 5.20 22.08 -4.99
CA ASN A 36 5.26 20.69 -5.45
C ASN A 36 6.06 19.92 -4.39
N CYS A 37 5.57 18.76 -3.93
CA CYS A 37 6.33 17.89 -3.03
C CYS A 37 7.70 17.58 -3.67
N SER A 38 8.68 18.41 -3.34
CA SER A 38 10.06 18.31 -3.77
C SER A 38 10.71 17.42 -2.74
N TYR A 39 10.62 16.11 -2.98
CA TYR A 39 11.50 15.16 -2.29
C TYR A 39 12.86 15.24 -2.97
N VAL A 40 13.59 16.32 -2.70
CA VAL A 40 15.04 16.26 -2.80
C VAL A 40 15.50 15.30 -1.70
N ASP A 41 15.58 14.03 -2.09
CA ASP A 41 16.73 13.15 -1.95
C ASP A 41 17.35 12.94 -0.55
N PRO A 42 17.73 11.68 -0.24
CA PRO A 42 18.44 10.84 -1.21
C PRO A 42 17.56 9.80 -1.90
N LEU A 43 17.85 9.53 -3.18
CA LEU A 43 17.42 8.37 -3.97
C LEU A 43 17.38 7.08 -3.15
N THR A 44 18.31 6.97 -2.20
CA THR A 44 18.37 5.91 -1.19
C THR A 44 17.07 5.72 -0.41
N VAL A 45 16.38 6.80 -0.01
CA VAL A 45 15.09 6.74 0.72
C VAL A 45 13.99 6.22 -0.20
N ASP A 46 13.92 6.68 -1.45
CA ASP A 46 12.92 6.20 -2.41
C ASP A 46 13.15 4.74 -2.78
N VAL A 47 14.40 4.34 -3.04
CA VAL A 47 14.77 2.95 -3.30
C VAL A 47 14.47 2.07 -2.08
N LEU A 48 14.79 2.55 -0.87
CA LEU A 48 14.49 1.82 0.36
C LEU A 48 12.98 1.69 0.58
N ALA A 49 12.22 2.76 0.38
CA ALA A 49 10.77 2.76 0.48
C ALA A 49 10.15 1.82 -0.55
N PHE A 50 10.66 1.77 -1.77
CA PHE A 50 10.23 0.84 -2.81
C PHE A 50 10.49 -0.61 -2.41
N ILE A 51 11.71 -0.94 -1.93
CA ILE A 51 12.06 -2.29 -1.46
C ILE A 51 11.19 -2.71 -0.28
N VAL A 52 11.03 -1.84 0.72
CA VAL A 52 10.19 -2.09 1.90
C VAL A 52 8.75 -2.32 1.47
N THR A 53 8.26 -1.54 0.52
CA THR A 53 6.91 -1.67 -0.02
C THR A 53 6.68 -3.02 -0.70
N LEU A 54 7.60 -3.45 -1.56
CA LEU A 54 7.53 -4.77 -2.18
C LEU A 54 7.57 -5.88 -1.11
N PHE A 55 8.42 -5.74 -0.10
CA PHE A 55 8.47 -6.68 1.01
C PHE A 55 7.11 -6.78 1.74
N LEU A 56 6.48 -5.65 2.09
CA LEU A 56 5.18 -5.64 2.78
C LEU A 56 4.09 -6.33 1.95
N ILE A 57 4.05 -6.08 0.64
CA ILE A 57 3.07 -6.68 -0.27
C ILE A 57 3.30 -8.18 -0.41
N PHE A 58 4.51 -8.60 -0.80
CA PHE A 58 4.79 -10.01 -1.07
C PHE A 58 4.77 -10.87 0.19
N GLU A 59 5.32 -10.40 1.31
CA GLU A 59 5.30 -11.14 2.56
C GLU A 59 3.88 -11.26 3.12
N GLY A 60 3.07 -10.19 3.00
CA GLY A 60 1.67 -10.20 3.38
C GLY A 60 0.87 -11.21 2.55
N LEU A 61 1.02 -11.17 1.21
CA LEU A 61 0.37 -12.10 0.30
C LEU A 61 0.78 -13.55 0.58
N TYR A 62 2.09 -13.81 0.69
CA TYR A 62 2.61 -15.14 1.01
C TYR A 62 2.01 -15.70 2.30
N LYS A 63 1.92 -14.89 3.36
CA LYS A 63 1.33 -15.31 4.63
C LYS A 63 -0.17 -15.60 4.52
N ILE A 64 -0.92 -14.82 3.74
CA ILE A 64 -2.36 -15.08 3.50
C ILE A 64 -2.54 -16.44 2.81
N PHE A 65 -1.75 -16.73 1.78
CA PHE A 65 -1.85 -17.99 1.02
C PHE A 65 -1.27 -19.20 1.76
N LYS A 66 -0.25 -19.02 2.59
CA LYS A 66 0.34 -20.10 3.40
C LYS A 66 -0.62 -20.63 4.46
N GLU A 67 -1.48 -19.78 5.01
CA GLU A 67 -2.36 -20.13 6.13
C GLU A 67 -3.83 -19.79 5.82
N PRO A 68 -4.46 -20.50 4.87
CA PRO A 68 -5.79 -20.14 4.35
C PRO A 68 -6.93 -20.30 5.37
N ASP A 69 -6.72 -21.10 6.42
CA ASP A 69 -7.73 -21.38 7.45
C ASP A 69 -7.48 -20.64 8.76
N LEU A 70 -6.47 -19.75 8.81
CA LEU A 70 -6.21 -18.92 9.98
C LEU A 70 -7.42 -18.03 10.29
N HIS A 71 -7.65 -17.78 11.58
CA HIS A 71 -8.74 -16.93 12.05
C HIS A 71 -8.67 -15.54 11.41
N PHE A 72 -9.82 -15.01 10.99
CA PHE A 72 -9.93 -13.76 10.23
C PHE A 72 -9.23 -12.57 10.92
N THR A 73 -9.34 -12.47 12.24
CA THR A 73 -8.69 -11.43 13.06
C THR A 73 -7.18 -11.38 12.90
N LYS A 74 -6.52 -12.54 12.73
CA LYS A 74 -5.07 -12.62 12.50
C LYS A 74 -4.67 -12.27 11.06
N GLN A 75 -5.62 -12.33 10.12
CA GLN A 75 -5.41 -11.96 8.72
C GLN A 75 -5.59 -10.44 8.49
N ILE A 76 -6.25 -9.72 9.41
CA ILE A 76 -6.42 -8.26 9.34
C ILE A 76 -5.09 -7.54 9.26
N THR A 77 -4.14 -7.86 10.16
CA THR A 77 -2.82 -7.22 10.17
C THR A 77 -2.03 -7.48 8.90
N ARG A 78 -2.17 -8.67 8.31
CA ARG A 78 -1.58 -9.01 7.00
C ARG A 78 -2.21 -8.21 5.86
N SER A 79 -3.51 -8.00 5.92
CA SER A 79 -4.25 -7.23 4.91
C SER A 79 -3.93 -5.74 5.00
N ILE A 80 -3.82 -5.18 6.21
CA ILE A 80 -3.37 -3.80 6.46
C ILE A 80 -1.95 -3.62 5.92
N ARG A 81 -1.05 -4.58 6.15
CA ARG A 81 0.32 -4.55 5.62
C ARG A 81 0.37 -4.43 4.10
N ILE A 82 -0.43 -5.25 3.40
CA ILE A 82 -0.54 -5.21 1.93
C ILE A 82 -1.12 -3.86 1.47
N ALA A 83 -2.15 -3.37 2.15
CA ALA A 83 -2.78 -2.08 1.83
C ALA A 83 -1.78 -0.93 1.99
N MET A 84 -1.04 -0.87 3.11
CA MET A 84 -0.01 0.15 3.32
C MET A 84 1.08 0.09 2.25
N GLY A 85 1.61 -1.10 1.94
CA GLY A 85 2.57 -1.25 0.85
C GLY A 85 1.99 -0.74 -0.47
N SER A 86 0.79 -1.15 -0.83
CA SER A 86 0.15 -0.74 -2.09
C SER A 86 -0.09 0.76 -2.18
N ALA A 87 -0.45 1.40 -1.07
CA ALA A 87 -0.61 2.85 -0.96
C ALA A 87 0.73 3.60 -1.16
N ILE A 88 1.80 3.14 -0.49
CA ILE A 88 3.14 3.71 -0.66
C ILE A 88 3.61 3.56 -2.11
N LEU A 89 3.38 2.38 -2.72
CA LEU A 89 3.73 2.13 -4.12
C LEU A 89 2.98 3.08 -5.06
N ALA A 90 1.66 3.23 -4.86
CA ALA A 90 0.84 4.13 -5.66
C ALA A 90 1.31 5.58 -5.56
N MET A 91 1.70 6.03 -4.37
CA MET A 91 2.29 7.36 -4.18
C MET A 91 3.58 7.53 -4.97
N HIS A 92 4.50 6.56 -4.92
CA HIS A 92 5.75 6.62 -5.68
C HIS A 92 5.50 6.62 -7.19
N ILE A 93 4.55 5.80 -7.68
CA ILE A 93 4.18 5.78 -9.10
C ILE A 93 3.60 7.13 -9.53
N LEU A 94 2.64 7.68 -8.79
CA LEU A 94 2.07 9.00 -9.07
C LEU A 94 3.16 10.07 -9.06
N GLN A 95 4.04 10.04 -8.08
CA GLN A 95 5.14 11.00 -8.00
C GLN A 95 6.10 10.92 -9.18
N VAL A 96 6.42 9.72 -9.67
CA VAL A 96 7.23 9.54 -10.89
C VAL A 96 6.51 10.04 -12.13
N MET A 97 5.19 9.85 -12.22
CA MET A 97 4.39 10.27 -13.38
C MET A 97 4.11 11.78 -13.45
N TYR A 98 3.98 12.43 -12.30
CA TYR A 98 3.64 13.86 -12.18
C TYR A 98 4.84 14.75 -11.80
N LYS A 99 6.05 14.19 -11.78
CA LYS A 99 7.30 14.96 -11.82
C LYS A 99 7.49 15.57 -13.20
#